data_AF-R7D030-F1
#
_entry.id   AF-R7D030-F1
#
_cell.length_a   1.000
_cell.length_b   1.000
_cell.length_c   1.000
_cell.angle_alpha   90.00
_cell.angle_beta   90.00
_cell.angle_gamma   90.00
#
_symmetry.space_group_name_H-M   'P 1'
#
loop_
_entity.id
_entity.type
_entity.pdbx_description
1 polymer ?
#
loop_
_entity_poly.entity_id
_entity_poly.type
_entity_poly.pdbx_seq_one_letter_code
_entity_poly.pdbx_strand_id
1 'polypeptide(L)'
;MRIHSLKVLLWAGMLSLCGTAAARVQAQNDTLDLRIYYRQGDARLDEDYRQNGVHLSSVLDALRRLADGSPDAVRRLEIVSGASPEGRADFNLH
;
A
#
# COMPACT_ATOMS: atom_id res chain seq x y z
N MET A 1 6.64 -45.11 -40.27
CA MET A 1 5.81 -44.43 -39.25
C MET A 1 6.46 -44.37 -37.84
N ARG A 2 7.80 -44.33 -37.70
CA ARG A 2 8.48 -44.30 -36.37
C ARG A 2 9.15 -42.96 -36.02
N ILE A 3 9.25 -42.03 -36.97
CA ILE A 3 10.01 -40.77 -36.83
C ILE A 3 9.10 -39.62 -36.37
N HIS A 4 7.81 -39.65 -36.76
CA HIS A 4 6.83 -38.63 -36.36
C HIS A 4 6.54 -38.66 -34.85
N SER A 5 6.47 -39.86 -34.26
CA SER A 5 6.21 -40.06 -32.83
C SER A 5 7.35 -39.57 -31.94
N LEU A 6 8.61 -39.69 -32.40
CA LEU A 6 9.79 -39.22 -31.68
C LEU A 6 9.86 -37.69 -31.64
N LYS A 7 9.49 -37.02 -32.74
CA LYS A 7 9.37 -35.56 -32.77
C LYS A 7 8.31 -35.09 -31.79
N VAL A 8 7.10 -35.65 -31.83
CA VAL A 8 6.00 -35.24 -30.93
C VAL A 8 6.39 -35.37 -29.45
N LEU A 9 7.10 -36.44 -29.08
CA LEU A 9 7.64 -36.63 -27.73
C LEU A 9 8.73 -35.60 -27.35
N LEU A 10 9.60 -35.21 -28.28
CA LEU A 10 10.59 -34.15 -28.08
C LEU A 10 9.94 -32.77 -27.89
N TRP A 11 8.91 -32.45 -28.69
CA TRP A 11 8.15 -31.21 -28.55
C TRP A 11 7.37 -31.16 -27.23
N ALA A 12 6.74 -32.27 -26.83
CA ALA A 12 6.06 -32.38 -25.54
C ALA A 12 7.03 -32.29 -24.34
N GLY A 13 8.22 -32.87 -24.47
CA GLY A 13 9.29 -32.76 -23.47
C GLY A 13 9.82 -31.34 -23.30
N MET A 14 10.01 -30.59 -24.40
CA MET A 14 10.38 -29.17 -24.34
C MET A 14 9.30 -28.30 -23.70
N LEU A 15 8.01 -28.60 -23.95
CA LEU A 15 6.90 -27.87 -23.34
C LEU A 15 6.81 -28.16 -21.82
N SER A 16 7.19 -29.36 -21.39
CA SER A 16 7.21 -29.77 -19.98
C SER A 16 8.40 -29.19 -19.19
N LEU A 17 9.51 -28.82 -19.84
CA LEU A 17 10.62 -28.10 -19.19
C LEU A 17 10.34 -26.60 -19.00
N CYS A 18 9.29 -26.07 -19.64
CA CYS A 18 8.75 -24.74 -19.33
C CYS A 18 7.83 -24.82 -18.10
N GLY A 19 8.29 -25.51 -17.06
CA GLY A 19 7.60 -25.67 -15.80
C GLY A 19 7.59 -24.37 -15.03
N THR A 20 6.49 -23.64 -15.19
CA THR A 20 5.91 -22.71 -14.20
C THR A 20 6.95 -21.97 -13.35
N ALA A 21 7.61 -20.97 -13.94
CA ALA A 21 8.04 -19.82 -13.15
C ALA A 21 6.77 -19.09 -12.71
N ALA A 22 6.05 -19.66 -11.73
CA ALA A 22 5.02 -18.93 -11.03
C ALA A 22 5.74 -17.75 -10.41
N ALA A 23 5.58 -16.57 -11.02
CA ALA A 23 6.06 -15.33 -10.47
C ALA A 23 5.50 -15.26 -9.06
N ARG A 24 6.35 -15.52 -8.05
CA ARG A 24 6.03 -15.17 -6.68
C ARG A 24 5.93 -13.66 -6.71
N VAL A 25 4.70 -13.16 -6.82
CA VAL A 25 4.41 -11.75 -6.52
C VAL A 25 4.72 -11.64 -5.04
N GLN A 26 5.96 -11.22 -4.75
CA GLN A 26 6.36 -10.84 -3.42
C GLN A 26 5.39 -9.73 -3.05
N ALA A 27 4.46 -10.00 -2.12
CA ALA A 27 3.52 -8.98 -1.68
C ALA A 27 4.34 -7.85 -1.05
N GLN A 28 4.56 -6.78 -1.82
CA GLN A 28 5.25 -5.60 -1.34
C GLN A 28 4.36 -4.99 -0.27
N ASN A 29 4.77 -5.16 0.98
CA ASN A 29 4.03 -4.71 2.15
C ASN A 29 4.56 -3.31 2.48
N ASP A 30 4.15 -2.32 1.68
CA ASP A 30 4.53 -0.93 1.91
C ASP A 30 3.64 -0.34 3.01
N THR A 31 4.26 0.28 4.01
CA THR A 31 3.57 1.06 5.03
C THR A 31 3.75 2.55 4.70
N LEU A 32 2.64 3.28 4.58
CA LEU A 32 2.63 4.73 4.44
C LEU A 32 2.39 5.34 5.83
N ASP A 33 3.32 6.16 6.32
CA ASP A 33 3.16 6.93 7.57
C ASP A 33 2.96 8.42 7.25
N LEU A 34 2.03 9.06 7.96
CA LEU A 34 1.60 10.43 7.78
C LEU A 34 1.40 11.09 9.14
N ARG A 35 1.92 12.31 9.30
CA ARG A 35 1.60 13.15 10.46
C ARG A 35 0.87 14.41 10.02
N ILE A 36 -0.28 14.63 10.65
CA ILE A 36 -1.06 15.85 10.54
C ILE A 36 -0.89 16.63 11.83
N TYR A 37 -0.58 17.92 11.69
CA TYR A 37 -0.34 18.80 12.83
C TYR A 37 -1.55 19.69 13.07
N TYR A 38 -1.90 19.88 14.33
CA TYR A 38 -2.96 20.79 14.73
C TYR A 38 -2.37 21.99 15.46
N ARG A 39 -3.07 23.12 15.39
CA ARG A 39 -2.74 24.27 16.23
C ARG A 39 -3.17 23.98 17.67
N GLN A 40 -2.49 24.57 18.62
CA GLN A 40 -2.81 24.36 20.03
C GLN A 40 -4.25 24.80 20.33
N GLY A 41 -5.01 23.94 20.99
CA GLY A 41 -6.40 24.22 21.37
C GLY A 41 -7.39 24.22 20.21
N ASP A 42 -6.99 23.78 19.01
CA ASP A 42 -7.86 23.69 17.84
C ASP A 42 -7.71 22.32 17.17
N ALA A 43 -8.84 21.66 16.91
CA ALA A 43 -8.90 20.37 16.23
C ALA A 43 -9.28 20.51 14.74
N ARG A 44 -9.43 21.74 14.23
CA ARG A 44 -9.70 21.99 12.82
C ARG A 44 -8.47 21.71 11.99
N LEU A 45 -8.67 20.97 10.89
CA LEU A 45 -7.64 20.79 9.88
C LEU A 45 -7.34 22.14 9.21
N ASP A 46 -6.10 22.58 9.37
CA ASP A 46 -5.52 23.72 8.65
C ASP A 46 -4.53 23.13 7.63
N GLU A 47 -4.88 23.20 6.35
CA GLU A 47 -4.07 22.63 5.26
C GLU A 47 -2.74 23.37 5.08
N ASP A 48 -2.70 24.66 5.37
CA ASP A 48 -1.51 25.49 5.24
C ASP A 48 -0.57 25.32 6.45
N TYR A 49 -1.12 24.95 7.60
CA TYR A 49 -0.32 24.70 8.79
C TYR A 49 0.59 23.48 8.60
N ARG A 50 1.90 23.70 8.73
CA ARG A 50 2.93 22.64 8.68
C ARG A 50 2.82 21.76 7.43
N GLN A 51 2.34 22.32 6.32
CA GLN A 51 2.19 21.65 5.03
C GLN A 51 1.23 20.44 5.06
N ASN A 52 0.26 20.43 5.98
CA ASN A 52 -0.72 19.36 6.10
C ASN A 52 -1.41 19.02 4.76
N GLY A 53 -1.76 20.03 3.95
CA GLY A 53 -2.39 19.82 2.64
C GLY A 53 -1.47 19.08 1.66
N VAL A 54 -0.17 19.39 1.65
CA VAL A 54 0.84 18.70 0.82
C VAL A 54 1.00 17.26 1.30
N HIS A 55 1.09 17.06 2.62
CA HIS A 55 1.22 15.74 3.23
C HIS A 55 0.00 14.86 2.92
N LEU A 56 -1.22 15.39 3.05
CA LEU A 56 -2.46 14.70 2.71
C LEU A 56 -2.52 14.33 1.23
N SER A 57 -2.19 15.28 0.34
CA SER A 57 -2.20 15.05 -1.10
C SER A 57 -1.25 13.94 -1.50
N SER A 58 -0.02 13.94 -0.94
CA SER A 58 0.97 12.90 -1.21
C SER A 58 0.49 11.50 -0.81
N VAL A 59 -0.20 11.37 0.32
CA VAL A 59 -0.72 10.07 0.78
C VAL A 59 -1.92 9.64 -0.06
N LEU A 60 -2.82 10.56 -0.41
CA LEU A 60 -3.93 10.24 -1.30
C LEU A 60 -3.43 9.75 -2.67
N ASP A 61 -2.39 10.37 -3.21
CA ASP A 61 -1.77 9.93 -4.47
C ASP A 61 -1.12 8.56 -4.35
N ALA A 62 -0.45 8.27 -3.22
CA ALA A 62 0.10 6.95 -2.94
C ALA A 62 -1.01 5.88 -2.81
N LEU A 63 -2.09 6.19 -2.09
CA LEU A 63 -3.24 5.30 -1.94
C LEU A 63 -3.96 5.03 -3.27
N ARG A 64 -4.11 6.04 -4.13
CA ARG A 64 -4.66 5.87 -5.48
C ARG A 64 -3.80 4.92 -6.31
N ARG A 65 -2.47 5.11 -6.33
CA ARG A 65 -1.55 4.21 -7.04
C ARG A 65 -1.63 2.77 -6.53
N LEU A 66 -1.81 2.58 -5.22
CA LEU A 66 -2.01 1.26 -4.64
C LEU A 66 -3.36 0.65 -5.07
N ALA A 67 -4.45 1.42 -5.01
CA ALA A 67 -5.79 0.97 -5.38
C ALA A 67 -5.93 0.65 -6.88
N ASP A 68 -5.28 1.43 -7.75
CA ASP A 68 -5.27 1.21 -9.20
C ASP A 68 -4.61 -0.13 -9.58
N GLY A 69 -3.69 -0.63 -8.74
CA GLY A 69 -3.02 -1.92 -8.95
C GLY A 69 -3.86 -3.13 -8.52
N SER A 70 -4.73 -2.98 -7.52
CA SER A 70 -5.68 -3.99 -7.06
C SER A 70 -6.61 -3.42 -5.97
N PRO A 71 -7.92 -3.73 -5.98
CA PRO A 71 -8.83 -3.35 -4.90
C PRO A 71 -8.46 -3.96 -3.54
N ASP A 72 -7.70 -5.07 -3.50
CA ASP A 72 -7.21 -5.71 -2.27
C ASP A 72 -5.85 -5.15 -1.79
N ALA A 73 -5.33 -4.09 -2.43
CA ALA A 73 -4.01 -3.56 -2.14
C ALA A 73 -3.90 -2.89 -0.76
N VAL A 74 -4.98 -2.31 -0.26
CA VAL A 74 -5.00 -1.66 1.06
C VAL A 74 -5.57 -2.62 2.10
N ARG A 75 -4.69 -3.22 2.90
CA ARG A 75 -5.09 -4.18 3.95
C ARG A 75 -5.55 -3.54 5.25
N ARG A 76 -5.03 -2.36 5.58
CA ARG A 76 -5.28 -1.68 6.85
C ARG A 76 -5.04 -0.19 6.71
N LEU A 77 -5.96 0.59 7.27
CA LEU A 77 -5.80 2.01 7.54
C LEU A 77 -5.91 2.19 9.06
N GLU A 78 -4.89 2.80 9.67
CA GLU A 78 -4.86 3.12 11.09
C GLU A 78 -4.72 4.63 11.26
N ILE A 79 -5.60 5.22 12.07
CA ILE A 79 -5.58 6.65 12.39
C ILE A 79 -5.40 6.75 13.90
N VAL A 80 -4.28 7.34 14.31
CA VAL A 80 -3.97 7.58 15.73
C VAL A 80 -3.95 9.08 15.94
N SER A 81 -4.74 9.55 16.90
CA SER A 81 -4.74 10.95 17.35
C SER A 81 -4.09 11.08 18.72
N GLY A 82 -3.62 12.29 19.01
CA GLY A 82 -3.10 12.63 20.32
C GLY A 82 -2.95 14.13 20.46
N ALA A 83 -2.99 14.61 21.69
CA ALA A 83 -2.71 15.98 22.04
C ALA A 83 -1.42 16.07 22.85
N SER A 84 -0.80 17.26 22.84
CA SER A 84 0.28 17.59 23.76
C SER A 84 -0.18 17.40 25.22
N PRO A 85 0.69 17.00 26.16
CA PRO A 85 0.31 16.90 27.58
C PRO A 85 -0.08 18.24 28.21
N GLU A 86 0.21 19.36 27.53
CA GLU A 86 -0.16 20.69 27.97
C GLU A 86 -1.69 20.87 28.10
N GLY A 87 -2.11 21.64 29.11
CA GLY A 87 -3.52 21.90 29.37
C GLY A 87 -4.15 20.88 30.31
N ARG A 88 -5.45 20.63 30.16
CA ARG A 88 -6.18 19.69 31.03
C ARG A 88 -6.42 18.37 30.30
N ALA A 89 -6.17 17.26 31.00
CA ALA A 89 -6.30 15.92 30.43
C ALA A 89 -7.72 15.59 29.96
N ASP A 90 -8.76 16.17 30.57
CA ASP A 90 -10.15 15.98 30.17
C ASP A 90 -10.44 16.54 28.77
N PHE A 91 -9.70 17.54 28.29
CA PHE A 91 -9.81 18.03 26.92
C PHE A 91 -8.90 17.27 25.93
N ASN A 92 -7.82 16.64 26.40
CA ASN A 92 -6.82 16.00 25.55
C ASN A 92 -7.09 14.51 25.26
N LEU A 93 -7.98 13.88 26.03
CA LEU A 93 -8.28 12.44 25.96
C LEU A 93 -9.63 12.10 25.29
N HIS A 94 -10.33 13.09 24.74
CA HIS A 94 -11.60 12.89 24.03
C HIS A 94 -11.40 12.45 22.58
#